data_AF-A0AAU3R3P0-F1
#
_entry.id   AF-A0AAU3R3P0-F1
#
_cell.length_a   1.000
_cell.length_b   1.000
_cell.length_c   1.000
_cell.angle_alpha   90.00
_cell.angle_beta   90.00
_cell.angle_gamma   90.00
#
_symmetry.space_group_name_H-M   'P 1'
#
loop_
_entity.id
_entity.type
_entity.pdbx_description
1 polymer ?
#
loop_
_entity_poly.entity_id
_entity_poly.type
_entity_poly.pdbx_seq_one_letter_code
_entity_poly.pdbx_strand_id
1 'polypeptide(L)'
;MGPLKPNLIELIVGLITFSVVFAALAKVLLPRINKTLAEREEATTGRLERAETVQREAQRVRTEYQAELSAARHEASQIRQAAHEEGLALLATVRSEGQRAREEMVAAAAVQLEADRVIAEAELREHVLGLATELAGRIVGEPLTDVDRARAVADAFFAEAEADTKG
;
A
#
# COMPACT_ATOMS: atom_id res chain seq x y z
N MET A 1 19.38 61.35 -98.62
CA MET A 1 18.09 60.63 -98.64
C MET A 1 18.08 59.70 -97.43
N GLY A 2 17.32 59.84 -96.37
CA GLY A 2 16.34 60.82 -95.93
C GLY A 2 16.37 60.87 -94.39
N PRO A 3 15.59 61.72 -93.73
CA PRO A 3 15.68 61.94 -92.30
C PRO A 3 15.27 60.67 -91.53
N LEU A 4 16.17 60.14 -90.69
CA LEU A 4 15.83 59.22 -89.59
C LEU A 4 15.11 60.00 -88.48
N LYS A 5 14.04 60.71 -88.84
CA LYS A 5 13.02 61.07 -87.85
C LYS A 5 12.15 59.82 -87.76
N PRO A 6 12.14 59.11 -86.61
CA PRO A 6 11.18 58.02 -86.45
C PRO A 6 9.82 58.56 -86.84
N ASN A 7 9.10 57.84 -87.70
CA ASN A 7 7.76 58.21 -88.06
C ASN A 7 6.96 58.18 -86.75
N LEU A 8 6.67 59.37 -86.19
CA LEU A 8 6.15 59.48 -84.81
C LEU A 8 4.85 58.68 -84.66
N ILE A 9 4.11 58.52 -85.76
CA ILE A 9 2.90 57.71 -85.84
C ILE A 9 3.20 56.21 -85.63
N GLU A 10 4.23 55.65 -86.26
CA GLU A 10 4.63 54.24 -86.07
C GLU A 10 5.14 53.98 -84.65
N LEU A 11 5.91 54.92 -84.10
CA LEU A 11 6.36 54.86 -82.71
C LEU A 11 5.16 54.90 -81.74
N ILE A 12 4.18 55.78 -81.97
CA ILE A 12 2.98 55.91 -81.14
C ILE A 12 2.11 54.65 -81.25
N VAL A 13 1.86 54.13 -82.46
CA VAL A 13 1.07 52.91 -82.67
C VAL A 13 1.78 51.69 -82.08
N GLY A 14 3.10 51.58 -82.23
CA GLY A 14 3.91 50.54 -81.58
C GLY A 14 3.86 50.64 -80.06
N LEU A 15 3.97 51.85 -79.50
CA LEU A 15 3.87 52.10 -78.06
C LEU A 15 2.48 51.73 -77.52
N ILE A 16 1.41 52.10 -78.23
CA ILE A 16 0.02 51.74 -77.87
C ILE A 16 -0.16 50.23 -77.90
N THR A 17 0.29 49.56 -78.97
CA THR A 17 0.17 48.10 -79.11
C THR A 17 0.96 47.37 -78.02
N PHE A 18 2.21 47.80 -77.76
CA PHE A 18 3.02 47.30 -76.67
C PHE A 18 2.36 47.52 -75.31
N SER A 19 1.80 48.71 -75.07
CA SER A 19 1.13 49.04 -73.81
C SER A 19 -0.13 48.20 -73.58
N VAL A 20 -0.92 47.92 -74.62
CA VAL A 20 -2.11 47.06 -74.52
C VAL A 20 -1.70 45.62 -74.19
N VAL A 21 -0.71 45.07 -74.89
CA VAL A 21 -0.19 43.72 -74.63
C VAL A 21 0.46 43.63 -73.24
N PHE A 22 1.24 44.64 -72.86
CA PHE A 22 1.85 44.75 -71.54
C PHE A 22 0.80 44.84 -70.44
N ALA A 23 -0.27 45.63 -70.62
CA ALA A 23 -1.36 45.73 -69.66
C ALA A 23 -2.11 44.40 -69.52
N ALA A 24 -2.36 43.69 -70.62
CA ALA A 24 -2.99 42.37 -70.60
C ALA A 24 -2.10 41.33 -69.87
N LEU A 25 -0.80 41.31 -70.17
CA LEU A 25 0.19 40.46 -69.49
C LEU A 25 0.31 40.82 -68.01
N ALA A 26 0.43 42.10 -67.67
CA ALA A 26 0.54 42.57 -66.29
C ALA A 26 -0.72 42.19 -65.49
N LYS A 27 -1.91 42.34 -66.08
CA LYS A 27 -3.19 41.98 -65.44
C LYS A 27 -3.34 40.47 -65.18
N VAL A 28 -2.66 39.59 -65.93
CA VAL A 28 -2.76 38.13 -65.78
C VAL A 28 -1.55 37.51 -65.06
N LEU A 29 -0.34 37.98 -65.36
CA LEU A 29 0.92 37.41 -64.88
C LEU A 29 1.27 37.88 -63.47
N LEU A 30 1.13 39.18 -63.17
CA LEU A 30 1.38 39.71 -61.82
C LEU A 30 0.52 39.04 -60.73
N PRO A 31 -0.82 38.89 -60.89
CA PRO A 31 -1.61 38.23 -59.86
C PRO A 31 -1.24 36.75 -59.70
N ARG A 32 -0.85 36.05 -60.78
CA ARG A 32 -0.39 34.64 -60.69
C ARG A 32 0.91 34.51 -59.92
N ILE A 33 1.89 35.39 -60.18
CA ILE A 33 3.18 35.39 -59.46
C ILE A 33 2.96 35.71 -57.98
N ASN A 34 2.19 36.76 -57.68
CA ASN A 34 1.90 37.15 -56.30
C ASN A 34 1.15 36.03 -55.55
N LYS A 35 0.21 35.36 -56.20
CA LYS A 35 -0.51 34.23 -55.61
C LYS A 35 0.44 33.08 -55.23
N THR A 36 1.34 32.69 -56.12
CA THR A 36 2.31 31.61 -55.83
C THR A 36 3.34 31.98 -54.77
N LEU A 37 3.71 33.26 -54.68
CA LEU A 37 4.61 33.75 -53.64
C LEU A 37 3.91 33.75 -52.28
N ALA A 38 2.67 34.25 -52.23
CA ALA A 38 1.84 34.22 -51.03
C ALA A 38 1.57 32.78 -50.55
N GLU A 39 1.24 31.86 -51.46
CA GLU A 39 1.06 30.44 -51.13
C GLU A 39 2.33 29.80 -50.55
N ARG A 40 3.52 30.15 -51.09
CA ARG A 40 4.80 29.64 -50.58
C ARG A 40 5.18 30.24 -49.23
N GLU A 41 4.92 31.52 -49.05
CA GLU A 41 5.15 32.23 -47.79
C GLU A 41 4.24 31.67 -46.70
N GLU A 42 2.94 31.57 -46.96
CA GLU A 42 1.95 30.98 -46.05
C GLU A 42 2.27 29.51 -45.73
N ALA A 43 2.65 28.71 -46.74
CA ALA A 43 3.04 27.33 -46.52
C ALA A 43 4.33 27.19 -45.69
N THR A 44 5.24 28.17 -45.73
CA THR A 44 6.50 28.12 -44.99
C THR A 44 6.31 28.63 -43.56
N THR A 45 5.68 29.80 -43.40
CA THR A 45 5.35 30.38 -42.11
C THR A 45 4.39 29.47 -41.33
N GLY A 46 3.34 28.97 -41.98
CA GLY A 46 2.39 28.05 -41.35
C GLY A 46 3.00 26.69 -40.99
N ARG A 47 4.03 26.21 -41.71
CA ARG A 47 4.78 25.01 -41.29
C ARG A 47 5.69 25.30 -40.11
N LEU A 48 6.35 26.45 -40.08
CA LEU A 48 7.23 26.84 -38.98
C LEU A 48 6.43 27.03 -37.68
N GLU A 49 5.31 27.74 -37.74
CA GLU A 49 4.40 27.94 -36.61
C GLU A 49 3.87 26.60 -36.08
N ARG A 50 3.43 25.70 -36.97
CA ARG A 50 3.00 24.34 -36.56
C ARG A 50 4.12 23.52 -35.94
N ALA A 51 5.35 23.62 -36.47
CA ALA A 51 6.49 22.92 -35.90
C ALA A 51 6.83 23.46 -34.50
N GLU A 52 6.78 24.77 -34.31
CA GLU A 52 7.01 25.40 -33.01
C GLU A 52 5.90 25.04 -32.00
N THR A 53 4.62 25.06 -32.41
CA THR A 53 3.52 24.66 -31.53
C THR A 53 3.65 23.21 -31.10
N VAL A 54 3.94 22.29 -32.04
CA VAL A 54 4.15 20.87 -31.74
C VAL A 54 5.34 20.67 -30.81
N GLN A 55 6.46 21.38 -31.01
CA GLN A 55 7.61 21.29 -30.10
C GLN A 55 7.28 21.82 -28.71
N ARG A 56 6.57 22.95 -28.60
CA ARG A 56 6.15 23.51 -27.32
C ARG A 56 5.18 22.58 -26.60
N GLU A 57 4.21 22.00 -27.30
CA GLU A 57 3.28 21.02 -26.74
C GLU A 57 4.01 19.75 -26.28
N ALA A 58 4.90 19.21 -27.11
CA ALA A 58 5.70 18.04 -26.75
C ALA A 58 6.56 18.29 -25.50
N GLN A 59 7.18 19.47 -25.40
CA GLN A 59 7.94 19.85 -24.21
C GLN A 59 7.05 20.02 -22.99
N ARG A 60 5.86 20.61 -23.15
CA ARG A 60 4.88 20.77 -22.06
C ARG A 60 4.41 19.42 -21.53
N VAL A 61 3.99 18.52 -22.43
CA VAL A 61 3.56 17.15 -22.09
C VAL A 61 4.69 16.38 -21.43
N ARG A 62 5.92 16.51 -21.92
CA ARG A 62 7.09 15.86 -21.29
C ARG A 62 7.32 16.37 -19.87
N THR A 63 7.22 17.68 -19.64
CA THR A 63 7.38 18.27 -18.30
C THR A 63 6.24 17.84 -17.37
N GLU A 64 4.99 17.84 -17.83
CA GLU A 64 3.83 17.35 -17.08
C GLU A 64 4.01 15.87 -16.71
N TYR A 65 4.41 15.03 -17.66
CA TYR A 65 4.66 13.60 -17.43
C TYR A 65 5.81 13.36 -16.43
N GLN A 66 6.89 14.13 -16.53
CA GLN A 66 8.00 14.04 -15.56
C GLN A 66 7.57 14.47 -14.16
N ALA A 67 6.74 15.52 -14.04
CA ALA A 67 6.19 15.96 -12.78
C ALA A 67 5.28 14.88 -12.18
N GLU A 68 4.38 14.30 -12.98
CA GLU A 68 3.50 13.20 -12.57
C GLU A 68 4.30 11.97 -12.11
N LEU A 69 5.33 11.57 -12.85
CA LEU A 69 6.21 10.46 -12.46
C LEU A 69 6.93 10.75 -11.13
N SER A 70 7.37 11.99 -10.91
CA SER A 70 8.01 12.39 -9.65
C SER A 70 7.05 12.35 -8.48
N ALA A 71 5.81 12.83 -8.69
CA ALA A 71 4.74 12.81 -7.69
C ALA A 71 4.36 11.37 -7.34
N ALA A 72 4.14 10.51 -8.34
CA ALA A 72 3.83 9.09 -8.14
C ALA A 72 4.95 8.35 -7.38
N ARG A 73 6.22 8.65 -7.67
CA ARG A 73 7.36 8.09 -6.91
C ARG A 73 7.38 8.55 -5.46
N HIS A 74 7.07 9.83 -5.23
CA HIS A 74 7.01 10.39 -3.89
C HIS A 74 5.85 9.77 -3.09
N GLU A 75 4.66 9.70 -3.67
CA GLU A 75 3.49 9.06 -3.07
C GLU A 75 3.75 7.58 -2.78
N ALA A 76 4.33 6.83 -3.72
CA ALA A 76 4.71 5.44 -3.49
C ALA A 76 5.73 5.30 -2.34
N SER A 77 6.64 6.25 -2.18
CA SER A 77 7.56 6.27 -1.04
C SER A 77 6.85 6.55 0.27
N GLN A 78 5.91 7.50 0.29
CA GLN A 78 5.10 7.80 1.47
C GLN A 78 4.25 6.60 1.88
N ILE A 79 3.57 5.95 0.92
CA ILE A 79 2.77 4.75 1.18
C ILE A 79 3.62 3.63 1.79
N ARG A 80 4.82 3.38 1.24
CA ARG A 80 5.74 2.37 1.80
C ARG A 80 6.18 2.73 3.21
N GLN A 81 6.48 3.99 3.46
CA GLN A 81 6.90 4.44 4.80
C GLN A 81 5.76 4.30 5.81
N ALA A 82 4.55 4.74 5.46
CA ALA A 82 3.36 4.61 6.30
C ALA A 82 3.05 3.14 6.61
N ALA A 83 3.09 2.25 5.60
CA ALA A 83 2.88 0.82 5.80
C ALA A 83 3.97 0.18 6.69
N HIS A 84 5.21 0.67 6.61
CA HIS A 84 6.28 0.20 7.49
C HIS A 84 6.05 0.61 8.94
N GLU A 85 5.70 1.89 9.18
CA GLU A 85 5.40 2.42 10.51
C GLU A 85 4.17 1.74 11.12
N GLU A 86 3.10 1.56 10.34
CA GLU A 86 1.90 0.83 10.76
C GLU A 86 2.22 -0.64 11.08
N GLY A 87 3.04 -1.30 10.24
CA GLY A 87 3.48 -2.67 10.49
C GLY A 87 4.29 -2.82 11.78
N LEU A 88 5.17 -1.86 12.09
CA LEU A 88 5.92 -1.85 13.34
C LEU A 88 5.01 -1.62 14.55
N ALA A 89 4.05 -0.70 14.46
CA ALA A 89 3.07 -0.45 15.50
C ALA A 89 2.19 -1.68 15.75
N LEU A 90 1.69 -2.31 14.69
CA LEU A 90 0.91 -3.54 14.77
C LEU A 90 1.70 -4.67 15.44
N LEU A 91 2.97 -4.85 15.06
CA LEU A 91 3.83 -5.87 15.65
C LEU A 91 4.05 -5.64 17.15
N ALA A 92 4.19 -4.38 17.58
CA ALA A 92 4.29 -4.04 19.00
C ALA A 92 2.98 -4.38 19.75
N THR A 93 1.83 -4.01 19.18
CA THR A 93 0.51 -4.33 19.74
C THR A 93 0.29 -5.83 19.87
N VAL A 94 0.49 -6.58 18.79
CA VAL A 94 0.31 -8.05 18.77
C VAL A 94 1.25 -8.73 19.77
N ARG A 95 2.50 -8.26 19.92
CA ARG A 95 3.41 -8.79 20.94
C ARG A 95 2.92 -8.51 22.36
N SER A 96 2.46 -7.29 22.63
CA SER A 96 1.92 -6.90 23.93
C SER A 96 0.68 -7.71 24.29
N GLU A 97 -0.26 -7.85 23.35
CA GLU A 97 -1.47 -8.66 23.51
C GLU A 97 -1.13 -10.14 23.72
N GLY A 98 -0.20 -10.67 22.94
CA GLY A 98 0.26 -12.05 23.09
C GLY A 98 0.94 -12.31 24.44
N GLN A 99 1.67 -11.32 24.97
CA GLN A 99 2.27 -11.43 26.30
C GLN A 99 1.21 -11.41 27.40
N ARG A 100 0.24 -10.49 27.32
CA ARG A 100 -0.89 -10.43 28.26
C ARG A 100 -1.71 -11.73 28.24
N ALA A 101 -2.05 -12.23 27.05
CA ALA A 101 -2.80 -13.48 26.91
C ALA A 101 -2.03 -14.69 27.49
N ARG A 102 -0.69 -14.72 27.34
CA ARG A 102 0.15 -15.74 27.99
C ARG A 102 0.09 -15.63 29.52
N GLU A 103 0.22 -14.43 30.06
CA GLU A 103 0.18 -14.21 31.51
C GLU A 103 -1.19 -14.60 32.10
N GLU A 104 -2.28 -14.23 31.42
CA GLU A 104 -3.64 -14.63 31.79
C GLU A 104 -3.82 -16.16 31.76
N MET A 105 -3.31 -16.83 30.71
CA MET A 105 -3.36 -18.28 30.59
C MET A 105 -2.56 -18.97 31.70
N VAL A 106 -1.36 -18.48 32.03
CA VAL A 106 -0.53 -19.03 33.10
C VAL A 106 -1.19 -18.83 34.47
N ALA A 107 -1.76 -17.65 34.72
CA ALA A 107 -2.48 -17.37 35.96
C ALA A 107 -3.70 -18.29 36.12
N ALA A 108 -4.50 -18.47 35.06
CA ALA A 108 -5.62 -19.40 35.06
C ALA A 108 -5.16 -20.84 35.30
N ALA A 109 -4.10 -21.28 34.62
CA ALA A 109 -3.54 -22.62 34.81
C ALA A 109 -3.04 -22.85 36.24
N ALA A 110 -2.43 -21.85 36.88
CA ALA A 110 -1.98 -21.93 38.26
C ALA A 110 -3.16 -22.09 39.24
N VAL A 111 -4.27 -21.36 39.02
CA VAL A 111 -5.50 -21.51 39.83
C VAL A 111 -6.09 -22.90 39.65
N GLN A 112 -6.16 -23.40 38.41
CA GLN A 112 -6.63 -24.75 38.12
C GLN A 112 -5.75 -25.81 38.81
N LEU A 113 -4.43 -25.66 38.72
CA LEU A 113 -3.48 -26.60 39.31
C LEU A 113 -3.60 -26.67 40.83
N GLU A 114 -3.80 -25.55 41.52
CA GLU A 114 -4.04 -25.57 42.96
C GLU A 114 -5.37 -26.23 43.33
N ALA A 115 -6.42 -26.01 42.54
CA ALA A 115 -7.69 -26.71 42.73
C ALA A 115 -7.54 -28.23 42.52
N ASP A 116 -6.86 -28.65 41.45
CA ASP A 116 -6.59 -30.05 41.14
C ASP A 116 -5.73 -30.70 42.22
N ARG A 117 -4.78 -29.95 42.80
CA ARG A 117 -3.94 -30.43 43.91
C ARG A 117 -4.75 -30.72 45.16
N VAL A 118 -5.66 -29.82 45.54
CA VAL A 118 -6.56 -30.04 46.70
C VAL A 118 -7.44 -31.27 46.49
N ILE A 119 -7.98 -31.46 45.28
CA ILE A 119 -8.78 -32.63 44.93
C ILE A 119 -7.92 -33.91 45.02
N ALA A 120 -6.74 -33.91 44.43
CA ALA A 120 -5.83 -35.05 44.43
C ALA A 120 -5.36 -35.43 45.85
N GLU A 121 -5.10 -34.45 46.71
CA GLU A 121 -4.76 -34.69 48.12
C GLU A 121 -5.92 -35.32 48.89
N ALA A 122 -7.17 -34.89 48.64
CA ALA A 122 -8.36 -35.47 49.24
C ALA A 122 -8.60 -36.93 48.78
N GLU A 123 -8.50 -37.19 47.47
CA GLU A 123 -8.62 -38.54 46.90
C GLU A 123 -7.53 -39.48 47.45
N LEU A 124 -6.29 -39.00 47.54
CA LEU A 124 -5.17 -39.78 48.08
C LEU A 124 -5.40 -40.14 49.55
N ARG A 125 -5.89 -39.19 50.38
CA ARG A 125 -6.23 -39.48 51.78
C ARG A 125 -7.28 -40.58 51.90
N GLU A 126 -8.35 -40.49 51.11
CA GLU A 126 -9.41 -41.50 51.12
C GLU A 126 -8.89 -42.89 50.71
N HIS A 127 -8.04 -42.96 49.68
CA HIS A 127 -7.41 -44.21 49.26
C HIS A 127 -6.49 -44.80 50.33
N VAL A 128 -5.66 -43.96 50.98
CA VAL A 128 -4.75 -44.40 52.06
C VAL A 128 -5.55 -44.87 53.29
N LEU A 129 -6.62 -44.17 53.66
CA LEU A 129 -7.56 -44.56 54.71
C LEU A 129 -8.15 -45.95 54.45
N GLY A 130 -8.61 -46.19 53.22
CA GLY A 130 -9.16 -47.48 52.80
C GLY A 130 -8.13 -48.61 52.91
N LEU A 131 -6.91 -48.40 52.41
CA LEU A 131 -5.84 -49.39 52.48
C LEU A 131 -5.40 -49.66 53.93
N ALA A 132 -5.33 -48.62 54.78
CA ALA A 132 -4.93 -48.75 56.18
C ALA A 132 -5.99 -49.49 57.01
N THR A 133 -7.28 -49.23 56.79
CA THR A 133 -8.38 -49.95 57.45
C THR A 133 -8.46 -51.40 57.01
N GLU A 134 -8.26 -51.69 55.71
CA GLU A 134 -8.16 -53.06 55.20
C GLU A 134 -7.00 -53.82 55.87
N LEU A 135 -5.81 -53.22 55.93
CA LEU A 135 -4.64 -53.82 56.56
C LEU A 135 -4.86 -54.06 58.06
N ALA A 136 -5.40 -53.08 58.78
CA ALA A 136 -5.69 -53.21 60.21
C ALA A 136 -6.72 -54.31 60.50
N GLY A 137 -7.77 -54.44 59.67
CA GLY A 137 -8.75 -55.53 59.77
C GLY A 137 -8.10 -56.91 59.57
N ARG A 138 -7.15 -57.04 58.64
CA ARG A 138 -6.40 -58.29 58.43
C ARG A 138 -5.49 -58.66 59.61
N ILE A 139 -4.92 -57.67 60.33
CA ILE A 139 -4.06 -57.90 61.50
C ILE A 139 -4.88 -58.30 62.74
N VAL A 140 -6.03 -57.66 62.96
CA VAL A 140 -6.89 -57.91 64.13
C VAL A 140 -7.71 -59.20 63.98
N GLY A 141 -7.83 -59.73 62.76
CA GLY A 141 -8.49 -61.02 62.49
C GLY A 141 -10.02 -60.96 62.49
N GLU A 142 -10.59 -59.76 62.61
CA GLU A 142 -12.02 -59.46 62.59
C GLU A 142 -12.21 -58.21 61.71
N PRO A 143 -13.17 -58.18 60.76
CA PRO A 143 -13.41 -56.97 59.97
C PRO A 143 -13.73 -55.80 60.91
N LEU A 144 -13.01 -54.69 60.78
CA LEU A 144 -13.33 -53.44 61.50
C LEU A 144 -14.71 -52.99 61.02
N THR A 145 -15.75 -53.28 61.82
CA THR A 145 -17.15 -52.97 61.48
C THR A 145 -17.50 -51.50 61.64
N ASP A 146 -16.65 -50.72 62.32
CA ASP A 146 -16.89 -49.32 62.65
C ASP A 146 -15.92 -48.40 61.88
N VAL A 147 -16.10 -48.37 60.55
CA VAL A 147 -15.31 -47.59 59.59
C VAL A 147 -15.31 -46.10 59.94
N ASP A 148 -16.43 -45.59 60.47
CA ASP A 148 -16.58 -44.19 60.87
C ASP A 148 -15.65 -43.81 62.02
N ARG A 149 -15.47 -44.72 63.00
CA ARG A 149 -14.54 -44.51 64.12
C ARG A 149 -13.08 -44.54 63.65
N ALA A 150 -12.75 -45.43 62.72
CA ALA A 150 -11.41 -45.48 62.13
C ALA A 150 -11.09 -44.22 61.30
N ARG A 151 -12.09 -43.70 60.56
CA ARG A 151 -11.98 -42.44 59.81
C ARG A 151 -11.73 -41.25 60.73
N ALA A 152 -12.50 -41.13 61.83
CA ALA A 152 -12.34 -40.06 62.80
C ALA A 152 -10.95 -40.02 63.48
N VAL A 153 -10.37 -41.19 63.80
CA VAL A 153 -9.03 -41.28 64.41
C VAL A 153 -7.94 -40.89 63.39
N ALA A 154 -8.09 -41.33 62.14
CA ALA A 154 -7.15 -40.98 61.08
C ALA A 154 -7.23 -39.49 60.70
N ASP A 155 -8.43 -38.90 60.65
CA ASP A 155 -8.62 -37.47 60.43
C ASP A 155 -7.90 -36.63 61.51
N ALA A 156 -7.99 -37.06 62.78
CA ALA A 156 -7.25 -36.43 63.88
C ALA A 156 -5.72 -36.55 63.70
N PHE A 157 -5.21 -37.72 63.27
CA PHE A 157 -3.78 -37.92 62.99
C PHE A 157 -3.27 -37.02 61.84
N PHE A 158 -4.02 -36.92 60.75
CA PHE A 158 -3.64 -36.03 59.64
C PHE A 158 -3.70 -34.56 60.03
N ALA A 159 -4.67 -34.14 60.86
CA ALA A 159 -4.75 -32.78 61.38
C ALA A 159 -3.53 -32.42 62.25
N GLU A 160 -3.04 -33.37 63.06
CA GLU A 160 -1.85 -33.17 63.89
C GLU A 160 -0.57 -33.15 63.04
N ALA A 161 -0.45 -34.02 62.03
CA ALA A 161 0.68 -34.02 61.10
C ALA A 161 0.77 -32.73 60.26
N GLU A 162 -0.37 -32.16 59.83
CA GLU A 162 -0.41 -30.86 59.14
C GLU A 162 0.04 -29.70 60.03
N ALA A 163 -0.30 -29.73 61.32
CA ALA A 163 0.11 -28.71 62.27
C ALA A 163 1.63 -28.74 62.51
N ASP A 164 2.23 -29.93 62.54
CA ASP A 164 3.67 -30.14 62.75
C ASP A 164 4.51 -29.74 61.52
N THR A 165 3.94 -29.82 60.31
CA THR A 165 4.63 -29.44 59.06
C THR A 165 4.59 -27.93 58.78
N LYS A 166 3.69 -27.18 59.43
CA LYS A 166 3.53 -25.72 59.25
C LYS A 166 4.28 -24.87 60.30
N GLY A 167 4.89 -25.50 61.31
CA GLY A 167 5.76 -24.85 62.32
C GLY A 167 7.24 -24.89 61.94
#